data_AF-A0A947T2W8-F1
#
_entry.id   AF-A0A947T2W8-F1
#
_cell.length_a   1.000
_cell.length_b   1.000
_cell.length_c   1.000
_cell.angle_alpha   90.00
_cell.angle_beta   90.00
_cell.angle_gamma   90.00
#
_symmetry.space_group_name_H-M   'P 1'
#
loop_
_entity.id
_entity.type
_entity.pdbx_description
1 polymer ?
#
loop_
_entity_poly.entity_id
_entity_poly.type
_entity_poly.pdbx_seq_one_letter_code
_entity_poly.pdbx_strand_id
1 'polypeptide(L)'
;MSGGRLWGWWTEWKLDLLRYYLPAFANASKSVGTTTYLDLFAGVPGNRSRETGEPLQSGAEIALSVTPLFTHLRLFELERAADFEGFLLGRFPGRDLKVIEGDCNDTIGRVLVGESLPTWAPTFAFIDPDGPDCWWTTLEALAGFKRGSKYKVELWMLFPVGMMTRMLEVSGSIPEDYRDRITRVFGSEDWQGIYRARVEGELAPADAQFEYVNLMRWRIEKILGYAWTHAFDVKNSKNVHLYSMVFATDNRAGHKIMGETYEKFAARFPEMAEEARRRKQSQGTLFPTPIDRAPYEHTEALPPYGSPSRRA
;
A
#
# COMPACT_ATOMS: atom_id res chain seq x y z
N MET A 1 -25.30 9.08 -16.00
CA MET A 1 -24.70 7.76 -16.28
C MET A 1 -23.36 7.72 -15.58
N SER A 2 -23.17 6.81 -14.62
CA SER A 2 -22.05 6.82 -13.67
C SER A 2 -20.75 6.31 -14.31
N GLY A 3 -19.74 7.18 -14.41
CA GLY A 3 -18.41 6.82 -14.90
C GLY A 3 -17.62 6.05 -13.86
N GLY A 4 -17.63 4.72 -13.96
CA GLY A 4 -16.70 3.88 -13.20
C GLY A 4 -15.25 4.13 -13.63
N ARG A 5 -14.31 4.14 -12.68
CA ARG A 5 -12.88 4.25 -12.98
C ARG A 5 -12.41 3.00 -13.75
N LEU A 6 -11.62 3.22 -14.79
CA LEU A 6 -11.05 2.17 -15.65
C LEU A 6 -9.63 1.81 -15.18
N TRP A 7 -9.48 0.64 -14.57
CA TRP A 7 -8.24 0.20 -13.92
C TRP A 7 -7.49 -0.86 -14.73
N GLY A 8 -6.20 -0.66 -15.04
CA GLY A 8 -5.42 -1.68 -15.79
C GLY A 8 -4.86 -2.80 -14.92
N TRP A 9 -4.14 -3.73 -15.54
CA TRP A 9 -3.58 -4.96 -14.94
C TRP A 9 -2.87 -4.77 -13.58
N TRP A 10 -2.22 -3.62 -13.35
CA TRP A 10 -1.57 -3.31 -12.07
C TRP A 10 -2.56 -3.15 -10.89
N THR A 11 -3.85 -2.95 -11.17
CA THR A 11 -4.90 -2.89 -10.14
C THR A 11 -5.41 -4.29 -9.84
N GLU A 12 -5.56 -5.14 -10.87
CA GLU A 12 -5.81 -6.58 -10.68
C GLU A 12 -4.67 -7.21 -9.85
N TRP A 13 -3.41 -6.87 -10.15
CA TRP A 13 -2.22 -7.31 -9.40
C TRP A 13 -2.30 -7.06 -7.89
N LYS A 14 -2.55 -5.81 -7.47
CA LYS A 14 -2.56 -5.45 -6.03
C LYS A 14 -3.73 -6.10 -5.30
N LEU A 15 -4.87 -6.21 -5.97
CA LEU A 15 -6.06 -6.85 -5.44
C LEU A 15 -5.89 -8.38 -5.34
N ASP A 16 -5.16 -9.02 -6.25
CA ASP A 16 -4.85 -10.44 -6.17
C ASP A 16 -3.87 -10.76 -5.04
N LEU A 17 -2.83 -9.95 -4.83
CA LEU A 17 -1.93 -10.12 -3.70
C LEU A 17 -2.70 -9.93 -2.36
N LEU A 18 -3.64 -8.97 -2.33
CA LEU A 18 -4.56 -8.76 -1.20
C LEU A 18 -5.50 -9.97 -0.98
N ARG A 19 -6.04 -10.58 -2.05
CA ARG A 19 -6.84 -11.82 -2.01
C ARG A 19 -6.06 -13.00 -1.45
N TYR A 20 -4.75 -13.06 -1.64
CA TYR A 20 -3.90 -14.08 -1.01
C TYR A 20 -3.59 -13.77 0.46
N TYR A 21 -3.28 -12.52 0.79
CA TYR A 21 -2.84 -12.15 2.13
C TYR A 21 -3.98 -12.14 3.16
N LEU A 22 -5.12 -11.51 2.86
CA LEU A 22 -6.18 -11.31 3.84
C LEU A 22 -6.75 -12.62 4.43
N PRO A 23 -6.97 -13.71 3.66
CA PRO A 23 -7.36 -15.00 4.24
C PRO A 23 -6.30 -15.60 5.16
N ALA A 24 -5.01 -15.43 4.84
CA ALA A 24 -3.93 -15.91 5.70
C ALA A 24 -3.86 -15.11 7.02
N PHE A 25 -3.98 -13.78 6.95
CA PHE A 25 -4.10 -12.90 8.12
C PHE A 25 -5.30 -13.27 9.01
N ALA A 26 -6.48 -13.43 8.40
CA ALA A 26 -7.71 -13.79 9.13
C ALA A 26 -7.61 -15.18 9.77
N ASN A 27 -7.01 -16.16 9.08
CA ASN A 27 -6.76 -17.49 9.64
C ASN A 27 -5.74 -17.49 10.78
N ALA A 28 -4.67 -16.69 10.69
CA ALA A 28 -3.71 -16.52 11.77
C ALA A 28 -4.33 -15.83 13.00
N SER A 29 -5.32 -14.97 12.77
CA SER A 29 -6.04 -14.21 13.80
C SER A 29 -7.25 -14.94 14.40
N LYS A 30 -7.66 -16.10 13.84
CA LYS A 30 -8.97 -16.72 14.11
C LYS A 30 -9.25 -17.06 15.59
N SER A 31 -8.22 -17.38 16.37
CA SER A 31 -8.34 -17.70 17.80
C SER A 31 -8.65 -16.48 18.67
N VAL A 32 -8.44 -15.27 18.15
CA VAL A 32 -8.78 -14.02 18.83
C VAL A 32 -10.28 -13.69 18.69
N GLY A 33 -10.96 -14.24 17.68
CA GLY A 33 -12.39 -14.03 17.44
C GLY A 33 -12.80 -12.61 17.03
N THR A 34 -11.85 -11.67 16.97
CA THR A 34 -12.09 -10.28 16.59
C THR A 34 -10.93 -9.77 15.74
N THR A 35 -11.23 -9.15 14.60
CA THR A 35 -10.25 -8.53 13.71
C THR A 35 -10.79 -7.22 13.11
N THR A 36 -9.88 -6.31 12.77
CA THR A 36 -10.21 -5.01 12.17
C THR A 36 -9.50 -4.85 10.83
N TYR A 37 -10.25 -4.45 9.80
CA TYR A 37 -9.74 -4.03 8.50
C TYR A 37 -9.94 -2.52 8.35
N LEU A 38 -8.86 -1.80 8.02
CA LEU A 38 -8.85 -0.39 7.69
C LEU A 38 -8.49 -0.23 6.21
N ASP A 39 -9.20 0.61 5.48
CA ASP A 39 -8.92 0.92 4.07
C ASP A 39 -8.87 2.42 3.90
N LEU A 40 -7.66 2.99 3.86
CA LEU A 40 -7.48 4.45 3.99
C LEU A 40 -7.76 5.22 2.70
N PHE A 41 -7.87 4.51 1.58
CA PHE A 41 -8.11 5.05 0.24
C PHE A 41 -9.09 4.12 -0.49
N ALA A 42 -10.22 3.84 0.14
CA ALA A 42 -11.11 2.74 -0.23
C ALA A 42 -11.77 2.95 -1.62
N GLY A 43 -11.83 4.19 -2.07
CA GLY A 43 -12.37 4.57 -3.37
C GLY A 43 -13.88 4.43 -3.42
N VAL A 44 -14.39 4.10 -4.60
CA VAL A 44 -15.82 4.20 -4.92
C VAL A 44 -16.37 2.93 -5.57
N PRO A 45 -17.68 2.64 -5.46
CA PRO A 45 -18.26 1.45 -6.07
C PRO A 45 -18.34 1.56 -7.59
N GLY A 46 -18.40 0.41 -8.26
CA GLY A 46 -18.53 0.33 -9.72
C GLY A 46 -17.21 0.46 -10.49
N ASN A 47 -16.08 0.18 -9.84
CA ASN A 47 -14.79 0.00 -10.51
C ASN A 47 -14.89 -1.04 -11.64
N ARG A 48 -14.23 -0.79 -12.77
CA ARG A 48 -14.17 -1.73 -13.89
C ARG A 48 -12.73 -1.92 -14.34
N SER A 49 -12.39 -3.14 -14.76
CA SER A 49 -11.12 -3.36 -15.46
C SER A 49 -11.12 -2.58 -16.77
N ARG A 50 -10.04 -1.85 -17.02
CA ARG A 50 -9.80 -1.14 -18.29
C ARG A 50 -9.59 -2.11 -19.45
N GLU A 51 -9.25 -3.35 -19.15
CA GLU A 51 -8.80 -4.34 -20.13
C GLU A 51 -9.95 -5.23 -20.61
N THR A 52 -10.88 -5.57 -19.71
CA THR A 52 -12.05 -6.41 -20.01
C THR A 52 -13.37 -5.65 -19.98
N GLY A 53 -13.43 -4.48 -19.33
CA GLY A 53 -14.67 -3.77 -19.03
C GLY A 53 -15.48 -4.38 -17.88
N GLU A 54 -15.08 -5.54 -17.35
CA GLU A 54 -15.79 -6.26 -16.29
C GLU A 54 -15.72 -5.54 -14.93
N PRO A 55 -16.72 -5.73 -14.03
CA PRO A 55 -16.67 -5.23 -12.67
C PRO A 55 -15.44 -5.74 -11.92
N LEU A 56 -14.70 -4.82 -11.30
CA LEU A 56 -13.53 -5.10 -10.48
C LEU A 56 -13.88 -4.86 -9.01
N GLN A 57 -13.72 -5.88 -8.16
CA GLN A 57 -13.93 -5.72 -6.72
C GLN A 57 -12.96 -4.71 -6.13
N SER A 58 -13.45 -3.85 -5.24
CA SER A 58 -12.64 -3.00 -4.35
C SER A 58 -11.90 -3.82 -3.27
N GLY A 59 -10.88 -3.22 -2.63
CA GLY A 59 -10.21 -3.81 -1.46
C GLY A 59 -11.18 -4.13 -0.33
N ALA A 60 -12.11 -3.20 -0.08
CA ALA A 60 -13.27 -3.38 0.80
C ALA A 60 -14.12 -4.64 0.49
N GLU A 61 -14.52 -4.85 -0.77
CA GLU A 61 -15.29 -6.04 -1.17
C GLU A 61 -14.51 -7.34 -0.99
N ILE A 62 -13.20 -7.31 -1.21
CA ILE A 62 -12.32 -8.45 -0.95
C ILE A 62 -12.32 -8.74 0.55
N ALA A 63 -12.02 -7.75 1.40
CA ALA A 63 -12.02 -7.88 2.86
C ALA A 63 -13.37 -8.37 3.43
N LEU A 64 -14.49 -7.89 2.88
CA LEU A 64 -15.84 -8.34 3.24
C LEU A 64 -16.13 -9.81 2.88
N SER A 65 -15.42 -10.35 1.87
CA SER A 65 -15.59 -11.72 1.35
C SER A 65 -14.60 -12.74 1.94
N VAL A 66 -13.64 -12.31 2.76
CA VAL A 66 -12.61 -13.18 3.35
C VAL A 66 -13.20 -14.14 4.39
N THR A 67 -12.69 -15.37 4.45
CA THR A 67 -13.01 -16.35 5.49
C THR A 67 -11.73 -16.78 6.24
N PRO A 68 -11.67 -16.69 7.59
CA PRO A 68 -12.68 -16.12 8.51
C PRO A 68 -13.00 -14.65 8.25
N LEU A 69 -14.23 -14.23 8.58
CA LEU A 69 -14.71 -12.86 8.35
C LEU A 69 -13.94 -11.84 9.20
N PHE A 70 -13.66 -10.66 8.63
CA PHE A 70 -13.31 -9.49 9.44
C PHE A 70 -14.49 -9.06 10.33
N THR A 71 -14.21 -8.65 11.57
CA THR A 71 -15.25 -8.22 12.52
C THR A 71 -15.64 -6.77 12.28
N HIS A 72 -14.66 -5.87 12.29
CA HIS A 72 -14.86 -4.43 12.10
C HIS A 72 -14.20 -3.98 10.79
N LEU A 73 -14.92 -3.21 9.98
CA LEU A 73 -14.39 -2.58 8.78
C LEU A 73 -14.58 -1.07 8.86
N ARG A 74 -13.52 -0.30 8.66
CA ARG A 74 -13.55 1.17 8.57
C ARG A 74 -12.83 1.60 7.30
N LEU A 75 -13.60 2.13 6.37
CA LEU A 75 -13.14 2.53 5.04
C LEU A 75 -13.14 4.06 4.97
N PHE A 76 -12.19 4.67 4.28
CA PHE A 76 -12.07 6.11 4.16
C PHE A 76 -12.21 6.51 2.68
N GLU A 77 -13.07 7.47 2.40
CA GLU A 77 -13.39 7.95 1.06
C GLU A 77 -13.78 9.44 1.11
N LEU A 78 -13.32 10.22 0.12
CA LEU A 78 -13.46 11.68 0.15
C LEU A 78 -14.91 12.14 -0.05
N GLU A 79 -15.49 11.89 -1.22
CA GLU A 79 -16.74 12.53 -1.66
C GLU A 79 -17.93 11.57 -1.74
N ARG A 80 -17.66 10.27 -1.90
CA ARG A 80 -18.70 9.25 -2.18
C ARG A 80 -18.86 8.22 -1.07
N ALA A 81 -18.56 8.61 0.16
CA ALA A 81 -18.63 7.73 1.33
C ALA A 81 -20.02 7.10 1.52
N ALA A 82 -21.09 7.91 1.55
CA ALA A 82 -22.46 7.44 1.74
C ALA A 82 -22.95 6.51 0.61
N ASP A 83 -22.64 6.86 -0.65
CA ASP A 83 -22.89 6.01 -1.82
C ASP A 83 -22.22 4.64 -1.69
N PHE A 84 -20.96 4.62 -1.24
CA PHE A 84 -20.18 3.40 -1.11
C PHE A 84 -20.65 2.53 0.05
N GLU A 85 -20.97 3.15 1.19
CA GLU A 85 -21.54 2.47 2.35
C GLU A 85 -22.87 1.79 1.99
N GLY A 86 -23.78 2.50 1.33
CA GLY A 86 -25.05 1.95 0.87
C GLY A 86 -24.88 0.79 -0.12
N PHE A 87 -23.94 0.90 -1.07
CA PHE A 87 -23.60 -0.19 -1.99
C PHE A 87 -23.08 -1.43 -1.25
N LEU A 88 -22.16 -1.26 -0.30
CA LEU A 88 -21.54 -2.37 0.43
C LEU A 88 -22.53 -3.03 1.40
N LEU A 89 -23.30 -2.25 2.17
CA LEU A 89 -24.31 -2.79 3.09
C LEU A 89 -25.46 -3.50 2.35
N GLY A 90 -25.82 -3.04 1.14
CA GLY A 90 -26.80 -3.73 0.29
C GLY A 90 -26.30 -5.09 -0.23
N ARG A 91 -24.99 -5.26 -0.39
CA ARG A 91 -24.35 -6.52 -0.84
C ARG A 91 -23.94 -7.44 0.32
N PHE A 92 -23.58 -6.86 1.46
CA PHE A 92 -23.10 -7.55 2.65
C PHE A 92 -23.87 -7.08 3.89
N PRO A 93 -25.16 -7.44 4.03
CA PRO A 93 -26.00 -6.99 5.14
C PRO A 93 -25.52 -7.53 6.49
N GLY A 94 -25.73 -6.75 7.56
CA GLY A 94 -25.45 -7.16 8.94
C GLY A 94 -23.97 -7.19 9.34
N ARG A 95 -23.08 -6.56 8.56
CA ARG A 95 -21.64 -6.43 8.88
C ARG A 95 -21.39 -5.13 9.65
N ASP A 96 -20.48 -5.14 10.63
CA ASP A 96 -19.96 -3.89 11.23
C ASP A 96 -18.97 -3.25 10.26
N LEU A 97 -19.54 -2.46 9.36
CA LEU A 97 -18.89 -1.71 8.31
C LEU A 97 -19.29 -0.24 8.45
N LYS A 98 -18.31 0.66 8.33
CA LYS A 98 -18.56 2.08 8.11
C LYS A 98 -17.65 2.64 7.03
N VAL A 99 -18.17 3.60 6.25
CA VAL A 99 -17.38 4.45 5.36
C VAL A 99 -17.32 5.87 5.93
N ILE A 100 -16.11 6.33 6.19
CA ILE A 100 -15.82 7.62 6.79
C ILE A 100 -15.56 8.62 5.67
N GLU A 101 -16.36 9.69 5.66
CA GLU A 101 -16.26 10.80 4.72
C GLU A 101 -15.10 11.74 5.08
N GLY A 102 -14.36 12.19 4.06
CA GLY A 102 -13.28 13.17 4.16
C GLY A 102 -11.88 12.57 4.06
N ASP A 103 -10.86 13.44 4.13
CA ASP A 103 -9.46 13.02 3.99
C ASP A 103 -9.06 12.07 5.13
N CYS A 104 -8.48 10.91 4.77
CA CYS A 104 -8.00 9.94 5.74
C CYS A 104 -6.97 10.56 6.70
N ASN A 105 -6.15 11.51 6.24
CA ASN A 105 -5.09 12.14 7.03
C ASN A 105 -5.66 12.98 8.20
N ASP A 106 -6.82 13.60 8.00
CA ASP A 106 -7.51 14.40 9.04
C ASP A 106 -8.46 13.54 9.89
N THR A 107 -9.03 12.48 9.31
CA THR A 107 -10.10 11.70 9.95
C THR A 107 -9.59 10.49 10.74
N ILE A 108 -8.46 9.89 10.35
CA ILE A 108 -7.95 8.62 10.92
C ILE A 108 -7.78 8.67 12.44
N GLY A 109 -7.16 9.72 12.99
CA GLY A 109 -6.92 9.84 14.43
C GLY A 109 -8.22 9.86 15.24
N ARG A 110 -9.23 10.57 14.74
CA ARG A 110 -10.57 10.62 15.35
C ARG A 110 -11.30 9.28 15.26
N VAL A 111 -11.16 8.54 14.16
CA VAL A 111 -11.75 7.20 14.01
C VAL A 111 -11.10 6.20 14.96
N LEU A 112 -9.76 6.14 15.01
CA LEU A 112 -9.02 5.21 15.85
C LEU A 112 -9.32 5.38 17.34
N VAL A 113 -9.56 6.61 17.81
CA VAL A 113 -9.95 6.89 19.20
C VAL A 113 -11.47 6.80 19.43
N GLY A 114 -12.26 7.44 18.57
CA GLY A 114 -13.70 7.68 18.80
C GLY A 114 -14.63 6.51 18.49
N GLU A 115 -14.25 5.61 17.58
CA GLU A 115 -15.06 4.42 17.23
C GLU A 115 -14.91 3.26 18.22
N SER A 116 -14.13 3.43 19.31
CA SER A 116 -13.87 2.38 20.31
C SER A 116 -13.34 1.06 19.70
N LEU A 117 -12.58 1.14 18.61
CA LEU A 117 -12.01 -0.03 17.93
C LEU A 117 -11.11 -0.81 18.91
N PRO A 118 -11.17 -2.16 18.92
CA PRO A 118 -10.44 -2.97 19.88
C PRO A 118 -8.92 -2.89 19.68
N THR A 119 -8.25 -2.12 20.54
CA THR A 119 -6.79 -1.93 20.55
C THR A 119 -6.00 -3.23 20.73
N TRP A 120 -6.63 -4.29 21.27
CA TRP A 120 -6.07 -5.64 21.45
C TRP A 120 -6.25 -6.57 20.24
N ALA A 121 -7.24 -6.34 19.38
CA ALA A 121 -7.54 -7.24 18.25
C ALA A 121 -6.52 -7.06 17.11
N PRO A 122 -6.17 -8.11 16.34
CA PRO A 122 -5.40 -7.95 15.11
C PRO A 122 -6.04 -6.94 14.16
N THR A 123 -5.23 -6.00 13.67
CA THR A 123 -5.66 -4.92 12.77
C THR A 123 -4.76 -4.86 11.56
N PHE A 124 -5.34 -4.81 10.37
CA PHE A 124 -4.65 -4.62 9.09
C PHE A 124 -5.13 -3.32 8.45
N ALA A 125 -4.20 -2.53 7.92
CA ALA A 125 -4.48 -1.30 7.18
C ALA A 125 -3.98 -1.39 5.73
N PHE A 126 -4.91 -1.27 4.79
CA PHE A 126 -4.62 -1.09 3.37
C PHE A 126 -4.52 0.42 3.06
N ILE A 127 -3.41 0.82 2.43
CA ILE A 127 -3.01 2.21 2.24
C ILE A 127 -2.61 2.39 0.77
N ASP A 128 -3.56 2.75 -0.06
CA ASP A 128 -3.48 2.67 -1.53
C ASP A 128 -3.81 4.01 -2.20
N PRO A 129 -3.00 5.07 -1.98
CA PRO A 129 -3.30 6.40 -2.50
C PRO A 129 -3.06 6.48 -4.02
N ASP A 130 -3.85 7.29 -4.71
CA ASP A 130 -3.66 7.59 -6.15
C ASP A 130 -2.34 8.35 -6.43
N GLY A 131 -1.74 8.98 -5.41
CA GLY A 131 -0.51 9.76 -5.48
C GLY A 131 0.20 9.89 -4.12
N PRO A 132 1.19 10.79 -3.97
CA PRO A 132 1.90 11.03 -2.70
C PRO A 132 1.00 11.78 -1.68
N ASP A 133 -0.01 11.08 -1.18
CA ASP A 133 -1.12 11.65 -0.40
C ASP A 133 -1.36 10.98 0.95
N CYS A 134 -0.67 9.87 1.25
CA CYS A 134 -0.61 9.36 2.63
C CYS A 134 0.50 10.09 3.38
N TRP A 135 0.13 10.94 4.34
CA TRP A 135 1.07 11.70 5.15
C TRP A 135 1.67 10.83 6.26
N TRP A 136 2.88 11.17 6.68
CA TRP A 136 3.59 10.49 7.76
C TRP A 136 2.79 10.42 9.07
N THR A 137 2.04 11.48 9.39
CA THR A 137 1.16 11.57 10.56
C THR A 137 0.05 10.51 10.57
N THR A 138 -0.39 10.04 9.40
CA THR A 138 -1.33 8.92 9.26
C THR A 138 -0.68 7.60 9.67
N LEU A 139 0.58 7.38 9.29
CA LEU A 139 1.35 6.21 9.72
C LEU A 139 1.66 6.27 11.23
N GLU A 140 1.96 7.45 11.77
CA GLU A 140 2.11 7.67 13.21
C GLU A 140 0.83 7.35 14.00
N ALA A 141 -0.34 7.74 13.49
CA ALA A 141 -1.63 7.43 14.11
C ALA A 141 -1.89 5.92 14.17
N LEU A 142 -1.62 5.19 13.07
CA LEU A 142 -1.78 3.73 12.99
C LEU A 142 -0.80 2.99 13.91
N ALA A 143 0.47 3.41 13.91
CA ALA A 143 1.51 2.86 14.78
C ALA A 143 1.20 3.12 16.26
N GLY A 144 0.69 4.31 16.58
CA GLY A 144 0.37 4.75 17.94
C GLY A 144 -0.93 4.21 18.52
N PHE A 145 -1.91 3.84 17.68
CA PHE A 145 -3.25 3.41 18.10
C PHE A 145 -3.25 2.24 19.10
N LYS A 146 -2.38 1.25 18.89
CA LYS A 146 -2.32 0.03 19.71
C LYS A 146 -1.24 0.11 20.80
N ARG A 147 -0.93 1.31 21.31
CA ARG A 147 0.11 1.52 22.34
C ARG A 147 -0.17 0.68 23.58
N GLY A 148 0.78 -0.20 23.94
CA GLY A 148 0.65 -1.16 25.05
C GLY A 148 0.15 -2.55 24.64
N SER A 149 -0.39 -2.72 23.43
CA SER A 149 -0.65 -4.04 22.84
C SER A 149 0.65 -4.66 22.31
N LYS A 150 0.64 -5.99 22.17
CA LYS A 150 1.83 -6.76 21.72
C LYS A 150 2.29 -6.42 20.29
N TYR A 151 1.36 -6.02 19.42
CA TYR A 151 1.61 -5.74 18.00
C TYR A 151 0.88 -4.45 17.58
N LYS A 152 1.51 -3.65 16.72
CA LYS A 152 0.87 -2.51 16.04
C LYS A 152 -0.13 -2.97 14.96
N VAL A 153 -0.76 -2.00 14.29
CA VAL A 153 -1.51 -2.25 13.06
C VAL A 153 -0.54 -2.74 11.98
N GLU A 154 -0.84 -3.86 11.30
CA GLU A 154 -0.07 -4.26 10.13
C GLU A 154 -0.36 -3.29 8.97
N LEU A 155 0.69 -2.71 8.40
CA LEU A 155 0.57 -1.74 7.33
C LEU A 155 0.82 -2.41 5.99
N TRP A 156 -0.03 -2.16 5.01
CA TRP A 156 0.23 -2.43 3.60
C TRP A 156 0.07 -1.13 2.82
N MET A 157 1.18 -0.58 2.34
CA MET A 157 1.22 0.67 1.61
C MET A 157 1.63 0.45 0.16
N LEU A 158 0.87 1.01 -0.78
CA LEU A 158 1.38 1.19 -2.15
C LEU A 158 2.10 2.53 -2.21
N PHE A 159 3.42 2.49 -2.03
CA PHE A 159 4.24 3.69 -2.03
C PHE A 159 4.42 4.20 -3.48
N PRO A 160 3.95 5.41 -3.81
CA PRO A 160 3.80 5.90 -5.19
C PRO A 160 5.11 6.44 -5.77
N VAL A 161 6.22 5.73 -5.56
CA VAL A 161 7.58 6.19 -5.90
C VAL A 161 7.71 6.63 -7.36
N GLY A 162 7.08 5.93 -8.30
CA GLY A 162 7.10 6.28 -9.72
C GLY A 162 6.35 7.57 -10.06
N MET A 163 5.40 8.02 -9.22
CA MET A 163 4.81 9.36 -9.32
C MET A 163 5.67 10.40 -8.64
N MET A 164 6.16 10.11 -7.43
CA MET A 164 7.04 11.00 -6.68
C MET A 164 8.30 11.38 -7.46
N THR A 165 8.97 10.43 -8.11
CA THR A 165 10.16 10.74 -8.94
C THR A 165 9.84 11.53 -10.22
N ARG A 166 8.57 11.67 -10.61
CA ARG A 166 8.15 12.57 -11.69
C ARG A 166 7.90 14.00 -11.20
N MET A 167 7.53 14.17 -9.93
CA MET A 167 7.42 15.48 -9.28
C MET A 167 8.80 16.06 -8.93
N LEU A 168 9.75 15.19 -8.58
CA LEU A 168 11.13 15.53 -8.28
C LEU A 168 11.99 15.60 -9.55
N GLU A 169 11.70 16.56 -10.43
CA GLU A 169 12.41 16.72 -11.71
C GLU A 169 13.91 17.00 -11.53
N VAL A 170 14.72 16.43 -12.42
CA VAL A 170 16.19 16.55 -12.41
C VAL A 170 16.67 17.91 -12.96
N SER A 171 15.74 18.78 -13.37
CA SER A 171 15.97 20.17 -13.77
C SER A 171 16.45 21.08 -12.62
N GLY A 172 16.42 20.59 -11.38
CA GLY A 172 16.92 21.29 -10.18
C GLY A 172 15.92 22.26 -9.53
N SER A 173 14.76 22.49 -10.14
CA SER A 173 13.74 23.43 -9.68
C SER A 173 12.45 22.69 -9.31
N ILE A 174 12.37 22.14 -8.10
CA ILE A 174 11.13 21.56 -7.57
C ILE A 174 10.19 22.71 -7.13
N PRO A 175 8.91 22.72 -7.56
CA PRO A 175 7.87 23.59 -6.99
C PRO A 175 7.71 23.41 -5.47
N GLU A 176 7.44 24.49 -4.74
CA GLU A 176 7.44 24.44 -3.27
C GLU A 176 6.27 23.59 -2.71
N ASP A 177 5.12 23.56 -3.38
CA ASP A 177 4.01 22.68 -3.06
C ASP A 177 4.38 21.19 -3.22
N TYR A 178 5.26 20.87 -4.17
CA TYR A 178 5.79 19.51 -4.34
C TYR A 178 6.79 19.19 -3.22
N ARG A 179 7.69 20.12 -2.86
CA ARG A 179 8.62 19.98 -1.73
C ARG A 179 7.85 19.69 -0.43
N ASP A 180 6.84 20.51 -0.13
CA ASP A 180 5.98 20.36 1.04
C ASP A 180 5.29 19.00 1.06
N ARG A 181 4.67 18.60 -0.06
CA ARG A 181 3.93 17.32 -0.15
C ARG A 181 4.85 16.12 0.06
N ILE A 182 6.04 16.10 -0.55
CA ILE A 182 7.01 15.01 -0.34
C ILE A 182 7.55 15.00 1.10
N THR A 183 7.77 16.18 1.68
CA THR A 183 8.18 16.33 3.10
C THR A 183 7.09 15.83 4.05
N ARG A 184 5.79 16.04 3.75
CA ARG A 184 4.67 15.48 4.52
C ARG A 184 4.55 13.96 4.40
N VAL A 185 4.80 13.40 3.21
CA VAL A 185 4.80 11.94 3.00
C VAL A 185 5.87 11.26 3.85
N PHE A 186 7.10 11.79 3.89
CA PHE A 186 8.17 11.24 4.73
C PHE A 186 8.15 11.71 6.19
N GLY A 187 7.48 12.82 6.51
CA GLY A 187 7.57 13.48 7.81
C GLY A 187 8.98 14.02 8.12
N SER A 188 9.76 14.34 7.08
CA SER A 188 11.15 14.81 7.19
C SER A 188 11.69 15.32 5.86
N GLU A 189 12.83 16.01 5.91
CA GLU A 189 13.59 16.45 4.73
C GLU A 189 14.68 15.45 4.29
N ASP A 190 14.77 14.25 4.91
CA ASP A 190 15.81 13.25 4.63
C ASP A 190 15.88 12.88 3.13
N TRP A 191 14.73 12.95 2.44
CA TRP A 191 14.59 12.71 1.00
C TRP A 191 15.40 13.70 0.14
N GLN A 192 15.70 14.90 0.63
CA GLN A 192 16.46 15.91 -0.10
C GLN A 192 17.91 15.45 -0.36
N GLY A 193 18.47 14.59 0.50
CA GLY A 193 19.79 13.99 0.27
C GLY A 193 19.81 13.09 -0.96
N ILE A 194 18.77 12.28 -1.15
CA ILE A 194 18.57 11.42 -2.33
C ILE A 194 18.36 12.29 -3.59
N TYR A 195 17.56 13.35 -3.47
CA TYR A 195 17.29 14.27 -4.58
C TYR A 195 18.56 15.00 -5.06
N ARG A 196 19.37 15.55 -4.16
CA ARG A 196 20.63 16.22 -4.52
C ARG A 196 21.57 15.29 -5.29
N ALA A 197 21.86 14.11 -4.73
CA ALA A 197 22.69 13.10 -5.40
C ALA A 197 22.12 12.66 -6.75
N ARG A 198 20.78 12.64 -6.92
CA ARG A 198 20.15 12.38 -8.23
C ARG A 198 20.35 13.53 -9.22
N VAL A 199 20.33 14.79 -8.78
CA VAL A 199 20.58 15.99 -9.62
C VAL A 199 22.06 16.11 -9.98
N GLU A 200 22.95 15.85 -9.02
CA GLU A 200 24.41 15.91 -9.17
C GLU A 200 24.97 14.74 -10.01
N GLY A 201 24.15 13.72 -10.29
CA GLY A 201 24.50 12.58 -11.13
C GLY A 201 25.18 11.43 -10.38
N GLU A 202 25.27 11.51 -9.05
CA GLU A 202 25.82 10.48 -8.17
C GLU A 202 24.91 9.24 -8.07
N LEU A 203 23.60 9.42 -8.22
CA LEU A 203 22.60 8.34 -8.23
C LEU A 203 21.94 8.21 -9.61
N ALA A 204 21.82 6.97 -10.11
CA ALA A 204 21.01 6.70 -11.29
C ALA A 204 19.51 6.75 -10.95
N PRO A 205 18.59 6.85 -11.95
CA PRO A 205 17.15 6.91 -11.69
C PRO A 205 16.60 5.73 -10.89
N ALA A 206 17.09 4.51 -11.16
CA ALA A 206 16.65 3.30 -10.48
C ALA A 206 17.12 3.26 -9.02
N ASP A 207 18.37 3.67 -8.77
CA ASP A 207 18.95 3.72 -7.43
C ASP A 207 18.20 4.77 -6.57
N ALA A 208 17.96 5.97 -7.11
CA ALA A 208 17.16 6.98 -6.42
C ALA A 208 15.74 6.49 -6.08
N GLN A 209 15.09 5.72 -6.96
CA GLN A 209 13.79 5.08 -6.65
C GLN A 209 13.91 4.08 -5.49
N PHE A 210 14.92 3.20 -5.52
CA PHE A 210 15.20 2.29 -4.42
C PHE A 210 15.46 3.05 -3.10
N GLU A 211 16.23 4.14 -3.15
CA GLU A 211 16.54 4.96 -1.98
C GLU A 211 15.31 5.59 -1.34
N TYR A 212 14.37 6.09 -2.13
CA TYR A 212 13.12 6.64 -1.59
C TYR A 212 12.26 5.58 -0.89
N VAL A 213 12.20 4.37 -1.45
CA VAL A 213 11.49 3.23 -0.85
C VAL A 213 12.20 2.79 0.43
N ASN A 214 13.52 2.68 0.39
CA ASN A 214 14.35 2.35 1.56
C ASN A 214 14.21 3.40 2.68
N LEU A 215 14.14 4.69 2.35
CA LEU A 215 13.91 5.75 3.33
C LEU A 215 12.55 5.58 4.04
N MET A 216 11.48 5.28 3.29
CA MET A 216 10.16 5.03 3.88
C MET A 216 10.21 3.83 4.82
N ARG A 217 10.78 2.70 4.37
CA ARG A 217 11.00 1.49 5.18
C ARG A 217 11.79 1.79 6.45
N TRP A 218 12.92 2.47 6.33
CA TRP A 218 13.81 2.78 7.45
C TRP A 218 13.12 3.65 8.49
N ARG A 219 12.34 4.65 8.06
CA ARG A 219 11.57 5.47 8.99
C ARG A 219 10.47 4.65 9.68
N ILE A 220 9.78 3.76 8.97
CA ILE A 220 8.79 2.85 9.57
C ILE A 220 9.44 1.91 10.62
N GLU A 221 10.62 1.35 10.35
CA GLU A 221 11.33 0.52 11.34
C GLU A 221 11.87 1.33 12.52
N LYS A 222 12.63 2.40 12.26
CA LYS A 222 13.44 3.06 13.29
C LYS A 222 12.72 4.21 14.01
N ILE A 223 11.71 4.82 13.39
CA ILE A 223 10.93 5.93 13.99
C ILE A 223 9.57 5.41 14.51
N LEU A 224 8.83 4.62 13.71
CA LEU A 224 7.57 4.02 14.17
C LEU A 224 7.76 2.71 14.96
N GLY A 225 8.98 2.16 14.98
CA GLY A 225 9.34 1.01 15.80
C GLY A 225 8.78 -0.33 15.31
N TYR A 226 8.55 -0.50 13.99
CA TYR A 226 8.13 -1.79 13.42
C TYR A 226 9.30 -2.78 13.38
N ALA A 227 9.04 -4.05 13.71
CA ALA A 227 10.08 -5.08 13.74
C ALA A 227 10.57 -5.53 12.34
N TRP A 228 9.67 -5.58 11.35
CA TRP A 228 9.99 -5.97 9.97
C TRP A 228 9.33 -5.04 8.97
N THR A 229 10.07 -4.66 7.91
CA THR A 229 9.47 -4.10 6.69
C THR A 229 9.84 -4.92 5.47
N HIS A 230 8.89 -5.11 4.57
CA HIS A 230 9.09 -5.74 3.27
C HIS A 230 8.84 -4.69 2.20
N ALA A 231 9.60 -4.73 1.10
CA ALA A 231 9.25 -3.98 -0.10
C ALA A 231 9.32 -4.85 -1.35
N PHE A 232 8.35 -4.64 -2.24
CA PHE A 232 8.24 -5.32 -3.52
C PHE A 232 7.95 -4.30 -4.63
N ASP A 233 8.83 -4.21 -5.61
CA ASP A 233 8.65 -3.32 -6.76
C ASP A 233 7.61 -3.88 -7.73
N VAL A 234 6.74 -3.02 -8.25
CA VAL A 234 5.87 -3.33 -9.38
C VAL A 234 6.28 -2.52 -10.60
N LYS A 235 6.68 -3.25 -11.65
CA LYS A 235 7.25 -2.71 -12.89
C LYS A 235 6.37 -3.05 -14.09
N ASN A 236 6.40 -2.19 -15.10
CA ASN A 236 5.55 -2.28 -16.29
C ASN A 236 6.27 -2.82 -17.56
N SER A 237 5.59 -2.65 -18.70
CA SER A 237 5.97 -2.85 -20.10
C SER A 237 7.31 -2.34 -20.63
N LYS A 238 8.03 -1.53 -19.87
CA LYS A 238 9.34 -0.99 -20.26
C LYS A 238 10.31 -1.05 -19.08
N ASN A 239 10.08 -2.03 -18.17
CA ASN A 239 10.73 -2.15 -16.86
C ASN A 239 10.57 -0.90 -15.96
N VAL A 240 9.59 -0.03 -16.25
CA VAL A 240 9.41 1.22 -15.51
C VAL A 240 8.66 0.93 -14.21
N HIS A 241 9.24 1.38 -13.11
CA HIS A 241 8.69 1.29 -11.77
C HIS A 241 7.41 2.14 -11.66
N LEU A 242 6.30 1.51 -11.26
CA LEU A 242 5.03 2.20 -11.01
C LEU A 242 4.92 2.58 -9.52
N TYR A 243 5.02 1.58 -8.65
CA TYR A 243 4.91 1.69 -7.20
C TYR A 243 5.69 0.54 -6.54
N SER A 244 6.17 0.76 -5.31
CA SER A 244 6.61 -0.33 -4.45
C SER A 244 5.50 -0.61 -3.43
N MET A 245 5.10 -1.87 -3.28
CA MET A 245 4.39 -2.26 -2.06
C MET A 245 5.39 -2.17 -0.90
N VAL A 246 5.03 -1.53 0.21
CA VAL A 246 5.75 -1.51 1.49
C VAL A 246 4.84 -2.10 2.55
N PHE A 247 5.26 -3.19 3.19
CA PHE A 247 4.49 -3.87 4.22
C PHE A 247 5.26 -3.84 5.53
N ALA A 248 4.58 -3.59 6.66
CA ALA A 248 5.21 -3.47 7.96
C ALA A 248 4.43 -4.22 9.05
N THR A 249 5.15 -4.98 9.89
CA THR A 249 4.55 -5.74 10.99
C THR A 249 5.51 -5.94 12.17
N ASP A 250 4.94 -6.06 13.37
CA ASP A 250 5.62 -6.56 14.58
C ASP A 250 5.38 -8.06 14.80
N ASN A 251 4.57 -8.70 13.96
CA ASN A 251 4.12 -10.06 14.14
C ASN A 251 4.89 -11.01 13.21
N ARG A 252 5.65 -11.93 13.82
CA ARG A 252 6.42 -12.96 13.10
C ARG A 252 5.55 -13.80 12.15
N ALA A 253 4.27 -14.01 12.49
CA ALA A 253 3.34 -14.70 11.60
C ALA A 253 3.04 -13.88 10.34
N GLY A 254 2.76 -12.57 10.47
CA GLY A 254 2.55 -11.66 9.34
C GLY A 254 3.78 -11.56 8.44
N HIS A 255 4.98 -11.42 9.05
CA HIS A 255 6.26 -11.44 8.33
C HIS A 255 6.43 -12.70 7.48
N LYS A 256 6.17 -13.90 8.04
CA LYS A 256 6.24 -15.16 7.31
C LYS A 256 5.16 -15.27 6.22
N ILE A 257 3.93 -14.88 6.52
CA ILE A 257 2.81 -14.89 5.56
C ILE A 257 3.09 -13.96 4.40
N MET A 258 3.71 -12.79 4.63
CA MET A 258 4.04 -11.85 3.56
C MET A 258 5.13 -12.42 2.65
N GLY A 259 6.20 -12.98 3.21
CA GLY A 259 7.25 -13.67 2.44
C GLY A 259 6.67 -14.80 1.58
N GLU A 260 5.90 -15.72 2.18
CA GLU A 260 5.26 -16.82 1.44
C GLU A 260 4.27 -16.33 0.37
N THR A 261 3.51 -15.27 0.66
CA THR A 261 2.56 -14.68 -0.30
C THR A 261 3.33 -14.14 -1.49
N TYR A 262 4.41 -13.39 -1.24
CA TYR A 262 5.24 -12.85 -2.31
C TYR A 262 5.94 -13.94 -3.13
N GLU A 263 6.49 -15.00 -2.52
CA GLU A 263 7.09 -16.12 -3.27
C GLU A 263 6.07 -16.83 -4.18
N LYS A 264 4.87 -17.12 -3.66
CA LYS A 264 3.78 -17.72 -4.45
C LYS A 264 3.36 -16.79 -5.60
N PHE A 265 3.37 -15.48 -5.36
CA PHE A 265 3.04 -14.49 -6.38
C PHE A 265 4.17 -14.34 -7.42
N ALA A 266 5.44 -14.29 -6.97
CA ALA A 266 6.68 -14.29 -7.75
C ALA A 266 6.70 -15.44 -8.78
N ALA A 267 6.37 -16.65 -8.32
CA ALA A 267 6.27 -17.84 -9.16
C ALA A 267 5.20 -17.73 -10.27
N ARG A 268 4.09 -17.03 -10.01
CA ARG A 268 2.97 -16.86 -10.96
C ARG A 268 3.14 -15.70 -11.96
N PHE A 269 4.07 -14.77 -11.76
CA PHE A 269 4.24 -13.63 -12.69
C PHE A 269 4.42 -14.01 -14.16
N PRO A 270 5.18 -15.06 -14.54
CA PRO A 270 5.32 -15.44 -15.95
C PRO A 270 3.96 -15.79 -16.57
N GLU A 271 3.13 -16.53 -15.85
CA GLU A 271 1.78 -16.91 -16.28
C GLU A 271 0.86 -15.70 -16.36
N MET A 272 0.83 -14.83 -15.34
CA MET A 272 -0.01 -13.63 -15.33
C MET A 272 0.42 -12.62 -16.41
N ALA A 273 1.73 -12.50 -16.68
CA ALA A 273 2.26 -11.69 -17.77
C ALA A 273 1.90 -12.26 -19.15
N GLU A 274 1.92 -13.59 -19.29
CA GLU A 274 1.50 -14.25 -20.53
C GLU A 274 -0.01 -14.19 -20.73
N GLU A 275 -0.80 -14.34 -19.67
CA GLU A 275 -2.26 -14.20 -19.71
C GLU A 275 -2.66 -12.77 -20.08
N ALA A 276 -2.01 -11.75 -19.49
CA ALA A 276 -2.19 -10.35 -19.89
C ALA A 276 -1.79 -10.08 -21.35
N ARG A 277 -0.75 -10.77 -21.87
CA ARG A 277 -0.38 -10.72 -23.30
C ARG A 277 -1.43 -11.38 -24.19
N ARG A 278 -1.90 -12.58 -23.83
CA ARG A 278 -2.93 -13.34 -24.57
C ARG A 278 -4.27 -12.60 -24.60
N ARG A 279 -4.67 -11.94 -23.50
CA ARG A 279 -5.88 -11.11 -23.40
C ARG A 279 -5.82 -9.83 -24.26
N LYS A 280 -4.63 -9.37 -24.72
CA LYS A 280 -4.45 -8.13 -25.49
C LYS A 280 -3.87 -8.36 -26.90
N GLN A 281 -4.60 -9.08 -27.76
CA GLN A 281 -4.39 -8.98 -29.21
C GLN A 281 -4.98 -7.69 -29.83
N SER A 282 -5.58 -6.81 -29.03
CA SER A 282 -6.01 -5.46 -29.42
C SER A 282 -5.40 -4.36 -28.51
N GLN A 283 -4.45 -3.61 -29.09
CA GLN A 283 -3.88 -2.33 -28.62
C GLN A 283 -2.98 -2.29 -27.36
N GLY A 284 -1.80 -1.66 -27.53
CA GLY A 284 -1.23 -0.72 -26.54
C GLY A 284 -0.55 -1.29 -25.28
N THR A 285 0.72 -1.69 -25.40
CA THR A 285 1.63 -2.18 -24.34
C THR A 285 1.45 -1.65 -22.89
N LEU A 286 1.08 -2.55 -21.99
CA LEU A 286 1.48 -2.58 -20.56
C LEU A 286 1.48 -4.06 -20.10
N PHE A 287 2.65 -4.71 -20.06
CA PHE A 287 2.90 -5.99 -19.37
C PHE A 287 3.76 -5.73 -18.09
N PRO A 288 4.46 -6.72 -17.52
CA PRO A 288 5.59 -6.48 -16.60
C PRO A 288 6.94 -7.00 -17.14
N THR A 289 8.03 -6.59 -16.50
CA THR A 289 9.32 -7.32 -16.51
C THR A 289 9.28 -8.41 -15.43
N PRO A 290 9.91 -9.58 -15.61
CA PRO A 290 9.90 -10.63 -14.59
C PRO A 290 10.40 -10.12 -13.25
N ILE A 291 9.69 -10.46 -12.18
CA ILE A 291 10.26 -10.46 -10.83
C ILE A 291 11.33 -11.56 -10.79
N ASP A 292 12.42 -11.30 -10.09
CA ASP A 292 13.48 -12.29 -9.91
C ASP A 292 12.90 -13.56 -9.25
N ARG A 293 13.32 -14.72 -9.74
CA ARG A 293 12.89 -16.03 -9.24
C ARG A 293 13.68 -16.50 -8.02
N ALA A 294 14.64 -15.70 -7.56
CA ALA A 294 15.28 -15.92 -6.26
C ALA A 294 14.23 -16.07 -5.14
N PRO A 295 14.47 -16.97 -4.15
CA PRO A 295 13.62 -17.03 -2.95
C PRO A 295 13.62 -15.67 -2.25
N TYR A 296 12.53 -15.35 -1.56
CA TYR A 296 12.41 -14.00 -1.01
C TYR A 296 13.18 -13.86 0.30
N GLU A 297 14.30 -13.13 0.24
CA GLU A 297 15.04 -12.73 1.42
C GLU A 297 14.59 -11.34 1.90
N HIS A 298 14.14 -11.27 3.16
CA HIS A 298 13.90 -10.00 3.84
C HIS A 298 15.24 -9.27 4.04
N THR A 299 15.45 -8.21 3.27
CA THR A 299 16.53 -7.24 3.50
C THR A 299 16.15 -6.32 4.66
N GLU A 300 17.07 -5.98 5.56
CA GLU A 300 16.81 -4.92 6.54
C GLU A 300 16.78 -3.53 5.87
N ALA A 301 16.03 -2.58 6.43
CA ALA A 301 16.06 -1.21 5.94
C ALA A 301 17.38 -0.52 6.28
N LEU A 302 18.07 0.01 5.26
CA LEU A 302 19.36 0.69 5.40
C LEU A 302 19.17 2.14 5.87
N PRO A 303 20.15 2.75 6.57
CA PRO A 303 20.10 4.17 6.94
C PRO A 303 19.81 5.11 5.76
N PRO A 304 19.29 6.33 5.99
CA PRO A 304 19.03 7.30 4.93
C PRO A 304 20.26 7.54 4.06
N TYR A 305 20.06 7.75 2.76
CA TYR A 305 21.16 8.05 1.84
C TYR A 305 21.96 9.28 2.32
N GLY A 306 23.28 9.23 2.22
CA GLY A 306 24.18 10.30 2.67
C GLY A 306 24.41 10.40 4.19
N SER A 307 23.67 9.65 5.01
CA SER A 307 23.86 9.61 6.47
C SER A 307 25.22 9.02 6.87
N PRO A 308 25.80 9.43 8.03
CA PRO A 308 27.15 9.00 8.42
C PRO A 308 27.32 7.49 8.55
N SER A 309 26.30 6.78 9.02
CA SER A 309 26.32 5.32 9.21
C SER A 309 26.24 4.51 7.92
N ARG A 310 26.10 5.17 6.76
CA ARG A 310 26.00 4.52 5.44
C ARG A 310 27.21 4.72 4.53
N ARG A 311 28.11 5.64 4.88
CA ARG A 311 29.37 5.83 4.17
C ARG A 311 30.37 4.77 4.67
N ALA A 312 30.42 3.65 3.96
CA ALA A 312 31.44 2.62 4.08
C ALA A 312 32.71 3.03 3.31
#